data_AF-A0A1V8M226-F1
#
_entry.id   AF-A0A1V8M226-F1
#
_cell.length_a   1.000
_cell.length_b   1.000
_cell.length_c   1.000
_cell.angle_alpha   90.00
_cell.angle_beta   90.00
_cell.angle_gamma   90.00
#
_symmetry.space_group_name_H-M   'P 1'
#
loop_
_entity.id
_entity.type
_entity.pdbx_description
1 polymer ?
#
loop_
_entity_poly.entity_id
_entity_poly.type
_entity_poly.pdbx_seq_one_letter_code
_entity_poly.pdbx_strand_id
1 'polypeptide(L)'
;MMLKSEMMKMAMPVIFTFFLTACDPVLSLEGSFWPAWIVCILAGLAVSMVLMWQLVRYRLAPYMGSPLLIAPSLWALCTFVIWLLFYST
;
A
#
# COMPACT_ATOMS: atom_id res chain seq x y z
N MET A 1 -18.75 7.41 29.75
CA MET A 1 -19.44 6.37 28.94
C MET A 1 -20.20 6.93 27.74
N MET A 2 -20.88 8.08 27.83
CA MET A 2 -21.67 8.66 26.71
C MET A 2 -20.86 8.98 25.44
N LEU A 3 -19.60 9.43 25.55
CA LEU A 3 -18.76 9.75 24.39
C LEU A 3 -18.47 8.52 23.49
N LYS A 4 -18.33 7.32 24.08
CA LYS A 4 -18.04 6.07 23.34
C LYS A 4 -19.24 5.58 22.53
N SER A 5 -20.46 5.80 23.04
CA SER A 5 -21.72 5.47 22.34
C SER A 5 -21.87 6.31 21.07
N GLU A 6 -21.59 7.61 21.15
CA GLU A 6 -21.72 8.52 20.02
C GLU A 6 -20.66 8.27 18.94
N MET A 7 -19.41 7.95 19.33
CA MET A 7 -18.37 7.53 18.38
C MET A 7 -18.73 6.22 17.65
N MET A 8 -19.38 5.28 18.34
CA MET A 8 -19.80 4.01 17.74
C MET A 8 -20.96 4.19 16.75
N LYS A 9 -21.88 5.13 17.05
CA LYS A 9 -22.96 5.54 16.13
C LYS A 9 -22.46 6.27 14.88
N MET A 10 -21.34 7.01 14.97
CA MET A 10 -20.72 7.68 13.82
C MET A 10 -19.79 6.76 13.02
N ALA A 11 -19.13 5.80 13.67
CA ALA A 11 -18.29 4.81 12.99
C ALA A 11 -19.12 3.94 12.04
N MET A 12 -20.34 3.58 12.44
CA MET A 12 -21.24 2.71 11.67
C MET A 12 -21.62 3.24 10.28
N PRO A 13 -22.09 4.50 10.10
CA PRO A 13 -22.38 5.06 8.78
C PRO A 13 -21.13 5.33 7.96
N VAL A 14 -19.98 5.66 8.58
CA VAL A 14 -18.71 5.84 7.85
C VAL A 14 -18.24 4.52 7.26
N ILE A 15 -18.28 3.44 8.04
CA ILE A 15 -17.94 2.09 7.57
C ILE A 15 -18.93 1.64 6.48
N PHE A 16 -20.22 1.88 6.67
CA PHE A 16 -21.25 1.52 5.69
C PHE A 16 -21.09 2.27 4.36
N THR A 17 -20.77 3.56 4.41
CA THR A 17 -20.50 4.38 3.22
C THR A 17 -19.25 3.87 2.48
N PHE A 18 -18.22 3.46 3.21
CA PHE A 18 -17.01 2.89 2.62
C PHE A 18 -17.27 1.57 1.87
N PHE A 19 -18.16 0.73 2.42
CA PHE A 19 -18.60 -0.50 1.76
C PHE A 19 -19.50 -0.25 0.54
N LEU A 20 -20.32 0.80 0.57
CA LEU A 20 -21.19 1.18 -0.56
C LEU A 20 -20.41 1.77 -1.75
N THR A 21 -19.26 2.39 -1.51
CA THR A 21 -18.36 2.87 -2.59
C THR A 21 -17.50 1.77 -3.21
N ALA A 22 -17.68 0.51 -2.82
CA ALA A 22 -16.98 -0.64 -3.42
C ALA A 22 -17.51 -1.01 -4.82
N CYS A 23 -18.38 -0.19 -5.43
CA CYS A 23 -18.73 -0.30 -6.84
C CYS A 23 -17.44 -0.23 -7.67
N ASP A 24 -17.31 -1.11 -8.65
CA ASP A 24 -16.08 -1.31 -9.39
C ASP A 24 -15.53 0.01 -9.94
N PRO A 25 -14.23 0.30 -9.75
CA PRO A 25 -13.63 1.44 -10.40
C PRO A 25 -13.69 1.20 -11.91
N VAL A 26 -14.44 2.06 -12.61
CA VAL A 26 -14.56 2.12 -14.09
C VAL A 26 -13.20 2.18 -14.82
N LEU A 27 -12.12 2.45 -14.10
CA LEU A 27 -10.73 2.34 -14.56
C LEU A 27 -10.06 1.18 -13.84
N SER A 28 -10.20 -0.02 -14.42
CA SER A 28 -9.38 -1.16 -14.01
C SER A 28 -8.05 -1.10 -14.75
N LEU A 29 -6.96 -0.89 -14.02
CA LEU A 29 -5.61 -0.99 -14.57
C LEU A 29 -5.34 -2.45 -14.95
N GLU A 30 -4.82 -2.69 -16.15
CA GLU A 30 -4.62 -4.03 -16.71
C GLU A 30 -3.73 -4.88 -15.79
N GLY A 31 -4.21 -6.02 -15.28
CA GLY A 31 -3.48 -6.81 -14.29
C GLY A 31 -3.43 -6.25 -12.85
N SER A 32 -4.04 -5.08 -12.58
CA SER A 32 -4.38 -4.61 -11.22
C SER A 32 -5.69 -5.22 -10.70
N PHE A 33 -6.19 -6.24 -11.39
CA PHE A 33 -7.33 -7.01 -10.93
C PHE A 33 -6.95 -7.90 -9.75
N TRP A 34 -7.96 -8.20 -8.94
CA TRP A 34 -7.85 -9.24 -7.92
C TRP A 34 -7.61 -10.60 -8.59
N PRO A 35 -6.65 -11.45 -8.15
CA PRO A 35 -5.77 -11.35 -6.97
C PRO A 35 -4.32 -10.89 -7.27
N ALA A 36 -3.97 -10.69 -8.55
CA ALA A 36 -2.62 -10.38 -9.01
C ALA A 36 -2.01 -9.16 -8.30
N TRP A 37 -2.81 -8.10 -8.11
CA TRP A 37 -2.37 -6.88 -7.44
C TRP A 37 -1.96 -7.10 -5.98
N ILE A 38 -2.68 -7.96 -5.25
CA ILE A 38 -2.35 -8.30 -3.86
C ILE A 38 -1.00 -9.00 -3.79
N VAL A 39 -0.74 -9.92 -4.73
CA VAL A 39 0.55 -10.60 -4.85
C VAL A 39 1.66 -9.59 -5.12
N CYS A 40 1.43 -8.61 -6.01
CA CYS A 40 2.40 -7.55 -6.29
C CYS A 40 2.69 -6.68 -5.07
N ILE A 41 1.66 -6.29 -4.30
CA ILE A 41 1.81 -5.49 -3.07
C ILE A 41 2.64 -6.24 -2.03
N LEU A 42 2.32 -7.53 -1.81
CA LEU A 42 3.01 -8.36 -0.81
C LEU A 42 4.45 -8.67 -1.22
N ALA A 43 4.68 -9.01 -2.49
CA ALA A 43 6.02 -9.21 -3.04
C ALA A 43 6.83 -7.90 -2.99
N GLY A 44 6.22 -6.78 -3.38
CA GLY A 44 6.81 -5.45 -3.28
C GLY A 44 7.19 -5.10 -1.85
N LEU A 45 6.37 -5.46 -0.85
CA LEU A 45 6.67 -5.26 0.56
C LEU A 45 7.92 -6.05 0.97
N ALA A 46 7.96 -7.35 0.67
CA ALA A 46 9.11 -8.19 0.99
C ALA A 46 10.40 -7.67 0.35
N VAL A 47 10.36 -7.32 -0.94
CA VAL A 47 11.51 -6.77 -1.66
C VAL A 47 11.94 -5.41 -1.07
N SER A 48 10.99 -4.53 -0.76
CA SER A 48 11.28 -3.21 -0.17
C SER A 48 11.95 -3.32 1.21
N MET A 49 11.56 -4.30 2.03
CA MET A 49 12.20 -4.56 3.32
C MET A 49 13.66 -5.00 3.14
N VAL A 50 13.93 -5.88 2.17
CA VAL A 50 15.29 -6.33 1.85
C VAL A 50 16.14 -5.15 1.35
N LEU A 51 15.60 -4.30 0.47
CA LEU A 51 16.30 -3.11 0.00
C LEU A 51 16.57 -2.13 1.17
N MET A 52 15.58 -1.83 2.00
CA MET A 52 15.77 -0.97 3.17
C MET A 52 16.86 -1.50 4.09
N TRP A 53 16.90 -2.82 4.31
CA TRP A 53 17.95 -3.45 5.11
C TRP A 53 19.34 -3.25 4.48
N GLN A 54 19.47 -3.37 3.16
CA GLN A 54 20.71 -3.06 2.45
C GLN A 54 21.10 -1.57 2.60
N LEU A 55 20.15 -0.64 2.44
CA LEU A 55 20.40 0.80 2.58
C LEU A 55 20.94 1.17 3.97
N VAL A 56 20.39 0.54 5.02
CA VAL A 56 20.89 0.68 6.38
C VAL A 56 22.28 0.06 6.52
N ARG A 57 22.51 -1.13 5.93
CA ARG A 57 23.80 -1.84 5.98
C ARG A 57 24.93 -1.03 5.34
N TYR A 58 24.66 -0.38 4.22
CA TYR A 58 25.61 0.48 3.52
C TYR A 58 25.74 1.89 4.13
N ARG A 59 25.05 2.18 5.24
CA ARG A 59 25.04 3.51 5.87
C ARG A 59 24.55 4.61 4.92
N LEU A 60 23.68 4.29 3.96
CA LEU A 60 23.04 5.30 3.10
C LEU A 60 21.88 5.99 3.80
N ALA A 61 21.26 5.33 4.79
CA ALA A 61 20.13 5.87 5.55
C ALA A 61 20.30 7.31 6.08
N PRO A 62 21.48 7.78 6.58
CA PRO A 62 21.68 9.16 7.02
C PRO A 62 21.71 10.19 5.89
N TYR A 63 22.00 9.77 4.65
CA TYR A 63 22.04 10.64 3.48
C TYR A 63 20.69 10.73 2.77
N MET A 64 19.77 9.82 3.11
CA MET A 64 18.40 9.87 2.65
C MET A 64 17.58 10.71 3.62
N GLY A 65 16.52 11.37 3.12
CA GLY A 65 15.64 12.22 3.92
C GLY A 65 14.84 11.44 4.99
N SER A 66 13.59 11.84 5.21
CA SER A 66 12.78 11.21 6.25
C SER A 66 12.47 9.74 5.94
N PRO A 67 12.75 8.80 6.89
CA PRO A 67 12.48 7.37 6.69
C PRO A 67 10.99 7.07 6.47
N LEU A 68 10.12 7.94 7.00
CA LEU A 68 8.68 7.89 6.76
C LEU A 68 8.29 8.09 5.30
N LEU A 69 9.09 8.81 4.50
CA LEU A 69 8.81 8.99 3.06
C LEU A 69 9.52 7.91 2.24
N ILE A 70 10.74 7.53 2.62
CA ILE A 70 11.54 6.56 1.88
C ILE A 70 10.90 5.16 1.94
N ALA A 71 10.45 4.70 3.11
CA ALA A 71 9.86 3.37 3.24
C ALA A 71 8.61 3.16 2.35
N PRO A 72 7.57 4.03 2.39
CA PRO A 72 6.39 3.84 1.55
C PRO A 72 6.67 4.10 0.06
N SER A 73 7.56 5.04 -0.28
CA SER A 73 7.93 5.28 -1.69
C SER A 73 8.70 4.10 -2.30
N LEU A 74 9.63 3.52 -1.55
CA LEU A 74 10.36 2.32 -1.95
C LEU A 74 9.40 1.13 -2.11
N TRP A 75 8.46 0.97 -1.18
CA TRP A 75 7.44 -0.07 -1.28
C TRP A 75 6.53 0.10 -2.50
N ALA A 76 6.05 1.32 -2.77
CA ALA A 76 5.27 1.62 -3.95
C ALA A 76 6.07 1.34 -5.24
N LEU A 77 7.32 1.79 -5.31
CA LEU A 77 8.20 1.54 -6.45
C LEU A 77 8.40 0.04 -6.69
N CYS A 78 8.72 -0.74 -5.65
CA CYS A 78 8.88 -2.19 -5.79
C CYS A 78 7.58 -2.85 -6.27
N THR A 79 6.43 -2.45 -5.72
CA THR A 79 5.12 -2.96 -6.12
C THR A 79 4.84 -2.69 -7.60
N PHE A 80 5.04 -1.45 -8.06
CA PHE A 80 4.82 -1.07 -9.45
C PHE A 80 5.82 -1.72 -10.41
N VAL A 81 7.09 -1.85 -10.03
CA VAL A 81 8.10 -2.54 -10.84
C VAL A 81 7.72 -4.00 -11.03
N ILE A 82 7.32 -4.70 -9.96
CA ILE A 82 6.87 -6.09 -10.05
C ILE A 82 5.62 -6.18 -10.93
N TRP A 83 4.65 -5.28 -10.74
CA TRP A 83 3.44 -5.28 -11.56
C TRP A 83 3.76 -5.06 -13.04
N LEU A 84 4.60 -4.07 -13.39
CA LEU A 84 5.02 -3.82 -14.78
C LEU A 84 5.74 -5.02 -15.40
N LEU A 85 6.65 -5.66 -14.66
CA LEU A 85 7.43 -6.78 -15.18
C LEU A 85 6.60 -8.04 -15.46
N PHE A 86 5.51 -8.27 -14.72
CA PHE A 86 4.73 -9.51 -14.79
C PHE A 86 3.36 -9.35 -15.44
N TYR A 87 2.79 -8.14 -15.45
CA TYR A 87 1.39 -7.93 -15.83
C TYR A 87 1.16 -6.85 -16.87
N SER A 88 2.15 -6.00 -17.18
CA SER A 88 2.01 -4.97 -18.24
C SER A 88 2.60 -5.37 -19.60
N THR A 89 2.96 -6.65 -19.78
CA THR A 89 3.51 -7.22 -21.02
C THR A 89 2.53 -8.24 -21.58
#